data_AF-A0A6P2B0H9-F1
#
_entry.id   AF-A0A6P2B0H9-F1
#
_cell.length_a   1.000
_cell.length_b   1.000
_cell.length_c   1.000
_cell.angle_alpha   90.00
_cell.angle_beta   90.00
_cell.angle_gamma   90.00
#
_symmetry.space_group_name_H-M   'P 1'
#
loop_
_entity.id
_entity.type
_entity.pdbx_description
1 polymer ?
#
loop_
_entity_poly.entity_id
_entity_poly.type
_entity_poly.pdbx_seq_one_letter_code
_entity_poly.pdbx_strand_id
1 'polypeptide(L)'
;MIPDSTWAQPAPPIRTIYPYAAAAIHGITFYEGMLYALDATTGYLLAIDSETHDTRILNPHTWQDFVGGTGLAIAHNTLWFTRGEDLYFCSLEETDH
;
A
#
# COMPACT_ATOMS: atom_id res chain seq x y z
N MET A 1 33.14 13.54 -39.94
CA MET A 1 32.32 12.45 -39.37
C MET A 1 32.03 12.86 -37.94
N ILE A 2 30.84 13.40 -37.67
CA ILE A 2 30.40 13.79 -36.32
C ILE A 2 29.64 12.59 -35.75
N PRO A 3 29.94 12.11 -34.53
CA PRO A 3 29.21 11.00 -33.95
C PRO A 3 27.78 11.44 -33.64
N ASP A 4 26.83 10.56 -33.98
CA ASP A 4 25.40 10.74 -33.71
C ASP A 4 25.17 11.04 -32.23
N SER A 5 24.49 12.15 -31.99
CA SER A 5 23.94 12.52 -30.70
C SER A 5 22.96 11.44 -30.26
N THR A 6 23.31 10.65 -29.25
CA THR A 6 22.35 9.82 -28.51
C THR A 6 21.29 10.73 -27.89
N TRP A 7 20.15 10.86 -28.55
CA TRP A 7 18.97 11.54 -28.02
C TRP A 7 18.56 10.85 -26.72
N ALA A 8 18.71 11.54 -25.59
CA ALA A 8 18.22 11.05 -24.31
C ALA A 8 16.71 10.82 -24.44
N GLN A 9 16.27 9.57 -24.22
CA GLN A 9 14.84 9.25 -24.15
C GLN A 9 14.22 10.03 -22.97
N PRO A 10 13.05 10.66 -23.14
CA PRO A 10 12.37 11.30 -22.02
C PRO A 10 12.07 10.25 -20.94
N ALA A 11 12.24 10.64 -19.67
CA ALA A 11 11.91 9.77 -18.54
C ALA A 11 10.44 9.31 -18.65
N PRO A 12 10.12 8.07 -18.23
CA PRO A 12 8.75 7.62 -18.22
C PRO A 12 7.87 8.56 -17.37
N PRO A 13 6.60 8.77 -17.75
CA PRO A 13 5.71 9.65 -17.02
C PRO A 13 5.55 9.14 -15.58
N ILE A 14 5.56 10.06 -14.62
CA ILE A 14 5.25 9.76 -13.22
C ILE A 14 3.77 9.34 -13.18
N ARG A 15 3.50 8.14 -12.69
CA ARG A 15 2.13 7.65 -12.47
C ARG A 15 1.71 7.92 -11.03
N THR A 16 0.60 8.61 -10.87
CA THR A 16 -0.06 8.80 -9.58
C THR A 16 -1.02 7.64 -9.36
N ILE A 17 -0.88 6.92 -8.23
CA ILE A 17 -1.84 5.89 -7.81
C ILE A 17 -2.99 6.58 -7.06
N TYR A 18 -4.23 6.21 -7.38
CA TYR A 18 -5.44 6.75 -6.74
C TYR A 18 -6.06 5.71 -5.80
N PRO A 19 -5.84 5.80 -4.48
CA PRO A 19 -6.39 4.87 -3.50
C PRO A 19 -7.87 5.16 -3.25
N TYR A 20 -8.75 4.54 -4.02
CA TYR A 20 -10.19 4.72 -3.87
C TYR A 20 -10.65 4.14 -2.52
N ALA A 21 -11.44 4.90 -1.76
CA ALA A 21 -11.89 4.61 -0.38
C ALA A 21 -10.93 4.98 0.77
N ALA A 22 -9.73 5.51 0.51
CA ALA A 22 -8.86 6.03 1.56
C ALA A 22 -9.27 7.45 2.00
N ALA A 23 -9.39 7.67 3.32
CA ALA A 23 -9.61 8.98 3.92
C ALA A 23 -8.29 9.64 4.34
N ALA A 24 -7.40 8.93 5.05
CA ALA A 24 -6.11 9.45 5.48
C ALA A 24 -5.03 8.36 5.55
N ILE A 25 -4.26 8.22 4.47
CA ILE A 25 -3.15 7.26 4.39
C ILE A 25 -1.99 7.70 5.29
N HIS A 26 -1.65 6.87 6.26
CA HIS A 26 -0.52 7.10 7.15
C HIS A 26 0.61 6.09 6.93
N GLY A 27 0.27 4.84 6.59
CA GLY A 27 1.24 3.78 6.33
C GLY A 27 1.11 3.25 4.91
N ILE A 28 2.23 3.07 4.22
CA ILE A 28 2.26 2.44 2.89
C ILE A 28 3.45 1.50 2.76
N THR A 29 3.28 0.44 1.97
CA THR A 29 4.39 -0.42 1.57
C THR A 29 4.07 -1.15 0.27
N PHE A 30 5.10 -1.53 -0.48
CA PHE A 30 4.96 -2.36 -1.67
C PHE A 30 5.32 -3.80 -1.34
N TYR A 31 4.48 -4.73 -1.75
CA TYR A 31 4.71 -6.16 -1.59
C TYR A 31 4.09 -6.92 -2.76
N GLU A 32 4.87 -7.80 -3.40
CA GLU A 32 4.43 -8.64 -4.52
C GLU A 32 3.66 -7.89 -5.65
N GLY A 33 4.12 -6.67 -5.99
CA GLY A 33 3.52 -5.88 -7.07
C GLY A 33 2.26 -5.08 -6.68
N MET A 34 1.79 -5.24 -5.45
CA MET A 34 0.66 -4.49 -4.89
C MET A 34 1.14 -3.38 -3.96
N LEU A 35 0.42 -2.26 -3.95
CA LEU A 35 0.57 -1.23 -2.94
C LEU A 35 -0.39 -1.53 -1.78
N TYR A 36 0.14 -1.66 -0.58
CA TYR A 36 -0.66 -1.77 0.64
C TYR A 36 -0.68 -0.42 1.34
N ALA A 37 -1.85 0.00 1.80
CA ALA A 37 -2.03 1.25 2.53
C ALA A 37 -2.88 1.06 3.78
N LEU A 38 -2.51 1.77 4.85
CA LEU A 38 -3.26 1.85 6.09
C LEU A 38 -3.89 3.24 6.22
N ASP A 39 -5.22 3.26 6.25
CA ASP A 39 -6.00 4.45 6.56
C ASP A 39 -6.22 4.55 8.08
N ALA A 40 -5.54 5.48 8.73
CA ALA A 40 -5.62 5.63 10.19
C ALA A 40 -7.00 6.11 10.67
N THR A 41 -7.78 6.77 9.81
CA THR A 41 -9.08 7.34 10.19
C THR A 41 -10.16 6.29 10.13
N THR A 42 -10.20 5.51 9.06
CA THR A 42 -11.20 4.45 8.88
C THR A 42 -10.77 3.11 9.44
N GLY A 43 -9.46 2.90 9.67
CA GLY A 43 -8.90 1.59 10.02
C GLY A 43 -8.84 0.62 8.84
N TYR A 44 -9.14 1.04 7.62
CA TYR A 44 -9.05 0.14 6.46
C TYR A 44 -7.60 -0.14 6.07
N LEU A 45 -7.31 -1.43 5.92
CA LEU A 45 -6.15 -1.95 5.23
C LEU A 45 -6.53 -2.17 3.77
N LEU A 46 -5.86 -1.46 2.88
CA LEU A 46 -6.15 -1.43 1.46
C LEU A 46 -5.05 -2.17 0.70
N ALA A 47 -5.43 -3.05 -0.23
CA ALA A 47 -4.57 -3.50 -1.31
C ALA A 47 -4.95 -2.78 -2.59
N ILE A 48 -3.97 -2.17 -3.26
CA ILE A 48 -4.17 -1.33 -4.43
C ILE A 48 -3.28 -1.86 -5.55
N ASP A 49 -3.92 -2.23 -6.66
CA ASP A 49 -3.22 -2.54 -7.89
C ASP A 49 -2.63 -1.24 -8.47
N SER A 50 -1.30 -1.19 -8.64
CA SER A 50 -0.61 0.03 -9.09
C SER A 50 -0.80 0.36 -10.57
N GLU A 51 -1.29 -0.59 -11.37
CA GLU A 51 -1.56 -0.42 -12.81
C GLU A 51 -3.01 -0.05 -13.08
N THR A 52 -3.96 -0.74 -12.44
CA THR A 52 -5.40 -0.58 -12.66
C THR A 52 -6.06 0.36 -11.64
N HIS A 53 -5.38 0.61 -10.52
CA HIS A 53 -5.88 1.37 -9.37
C HIS A 53 -7.06 0.69 -8.66
N ASP A 54 -7.35 -0.57 -8.98
CA ASP A 54 -8.34 -1.34 -8.24
C ASP A 54 -7.94 -1.42 -6.76
N THR A 55 -8.88 -1.12 -5.87
CA THR A 55 -8.63 -0.98 -4.44
C THR A 55 -9.56 -1.90 -3.66
N ARG A 56 -8.98 -2.85 -2.93
CA ARG A 56 -9.69 -3.83 -2.10
C ARG A 56 -9.45 -3.56 -0.61
N ILE A 57 -10.52 -3.62 0.19
CA ILE A 57 -10.43 -3.60 1.65
C ILE A 57 -10.14 -5.03 2.13
N LEU A 58 -9.02 -5.23 2.83
CA LEU A 58 -8.57 -6.55 3.30
C LEU A 58 -9.14 -6.93 4.67
N ASN A 59 -9.52 -5.95 5.47
CA ASN A 59 -9.98 -6.14 6.85
C ASN A 59 -11.43 -5.65 7.10
N PRO A 60 -12.42 -6.00 6.26
CA PRO A 60 -13.77 -5.46 6.36
C PRO A 60 -14.46 -5.78 7.70
N HIS A 61 -14.01 -6.81 8.42
CA HIS A 61 -14.60 -7.27 9.69
C HIS A 61 -13.75 -6.92 10.92
N THR A 62 -12.54 -6.41 10.74
CA THR A 62 -11.56 -6.15 11.83
C THR A 62 -10.94 -4.76 11.74
N TRP A 63 -11.52 -3.85 10.96
CA TRP A 63 -10.99 -2.51 10.73
C TRP A 63 -10.82 -1.69 12.01
N GLN A 64 -11.65 -1.92 13.04
CA GLN A 64 -11.59 -1.17 14.30
C GLN A 64 -10.22 -1.32 14.99
N ASP A 65 -9.58 -2.48 14.85
CA ASP A 65 -8.28 -2.75 15.47
C ASP A 65 -7.15 -1.92 14.84
N PHE A 66 -7.35 -1.42 13.63
CA PHE A 66 -6.38 -0.69 12.83
C PHE A 66 -6.55 0.84 12.91
N VAL A 67 -7.63 1.32 13.54
CA VAL A 67 -7.87 2.76 13.73
C VAL A 67 -6.71 3.38 14.53
N GLY A 68 -6.20 4.50 14.02
CA GLY A 68 -5.03 5.20 14.59
C GLY A 68 -3.68 4.54 14.27
N GLY A 69 -3.65 3.48 13.46
CA GLY A 69 -2.40 2.89 13.00
C GLY A 69 -1.67 3.76 11.97
N THR A 70 -0.34 3.80 12.01
CA THR A 70 0.47 4.76 11.23
C THR A 70 1.58 4.13 10.41
N GLY A 71 2.46 3.32 11.01
CA GLY A 71 3.52 2.61 10.30
C GLY A 71 2.97 1.34 9.64
N LEU A 72 3.51 0.95 8.49
CA LEU A 72 3.15 -0.28 7.79
C LEU A 72 4.38 -0.92 7.15
N ALA A 73 4.59 -2.22 7.36
CA ALA A 73 5.63 -3.01 6.72
C ALA A 73 5.16 -4.44 6.48
N ILE A 74 5.67 -5.09 5.45
CA ILE A 74 5.38 -6.50 5.16
C ILE A 74 6.71 -7.26 5.02
N ALA A 75 6.80 -8.41 5.69
CA ALA A 75 7.93 -9.32 5.56
C ALA A 75 7.44 -10.77 5.67
N HIS A 76 7.82 -11.63 4.72
CA HIS A 76 7.47 -13.06 4.70
C HIS A 76 5.97 -13.29 4.96
N ASN A 77 5.10 -12.60 4.23
CA ASN A 77 3.64 -12.66 4.37
C ASN A 77 3.07 -12.23 5.75
N THR A 78 3.89 -11.61 6.60
CA THR A 78 3.45 -10.99 7.85
C THR A 78 3.38 -9.49 7.68
N LEU A 79 2.20 -8.94 7.95
CA LEU A 79 1.97 -7.50 8.02
C LEU A 79 2.25 -7.00 9.43
N TRP A 80 3.03 -5.93 9.51
CA TRP A 80 3.36 -5.22 10.74
C TRP A 80 2.83 -3.80 10.66
N PHE A 81 2.25 -3.31 11.75
CA PHE A 81 1.84 -1.91 11.85
C PHE A 81 2.05 -1.35 13.25
N THR A 82 2.24 -0.05 13.33
CA THR A 82 2.37 0.66 14.61
C THR A 82 1.07 1.38 14.94
N ARG A 83 0.67 1.37 16.22
CA ARG A 83 -0.47 2.16 16.72
C ARG A 83 -0.10 2.71 18.09
N GLY A 84 0.01 4.02 18.22
CA GLY A 84 0.59 4.65 19.41
C GLY A 84 2.07 4.23 19.58
N GLU A 85 2.40 3.68 20.73
CA GLU A 85 3.75 3.19 21.08
C GLU A 85 3.93 1.68 20.87
N ASP A 86 2.88 1.00 20.40
CA ASP A 86 2.86 -0.45 20.26
C ASP A 86 3.08 -0.88 18.79
N LEU A 87 3.65 -2.08 18.64
CA LEU A 87 3.84 -2.78 17.38
C LEU A 87 2.92 -4.02 17.32
N TYR A 88 2.12 -4.11 16.27
CA TYR A 88 1.17 -5.18 16.02
C TYR A 88 1.54 -5.94 14.75
N PHE A 89 1.08 -7.19 14.63
CA PHE A 89 1.26 -7.99 13.42
C PHE A 89 0.09 -8.93 13.15
N CYS A 90 -0.12 -9.26 11.88
CA CYS A 90 -1.06 -10.28 11.42
C CYS A 90 -0.56 -10.97 10.14
N SER A 91 -1.16 -12.11 9.81
CA SER A 91 -0.92 -12.79 8.52
C SER A 91 -1.66 -12.07 7.40
N LEU A 92 -1.03 -12.01 6.22
CA LEU A 92 -1.62 -11.50 4.97
C LEU A 92 -2.27 -12.60 4.12
N GLU A 93 -2.34 -13.85 4.62
CA GLU A 93 -2.98 -14.94 3.89
C GLU A 93 -4.42 -14.59 3.49
N GLU A 94 -4.75 -14.80 2.22
CA GLU A 94 -6.14 -14.75 1.76
C GLU A 94 -6.92 -15.83 2.50
N THR A 95 -7.83 -15.41 3.37
CA THR A 95 -8.82 -16.32 3.94
C THR A 95 -9.78 -16.70 2.82
N ASP A 96 -9.49 -17.79 2.11
CA ASP A 96 -10.45 -18.47 1.23
C ASP A 96 -11.66 -18.91 2.09
N HIS A 97 -12.74 -18.15 2.05
CA HIS A 97 -14.05 -18.52 2.60
C HIS A 97 -15.15 -18.31 1.57
#